data_AF-X1MK85-F1
#
_entry.id   AF-X1MK85-F1
#
_cell.length_a   1.000
_cell.length_b   1.000
_cell.length_c   1.000
_cell.angle_alpha   90.00
_cell.angle_beta   90.00
_cell.angle_gamma   90.00
#
_symmetry.space_group_name_H-M   'P 1'
#
loop_
_entity.id
_entity.type
_entity.pdbx_description
1 polymer ?
#
loop_
_entity_poly.entity_id
_entity_poly.type
_entity_poly.pdbx_seq_one_letter_code
_entity_poly.pdbx_strand_id
1 'polypeptide(L)' 'MEESKINIPLLGDDFPELKIQTTHGPMNIPGDLKGKWFVLFSHPADFTPVCTTEFVAFQKRYDEFE' A
#
# COMPACT_ATOMS: atom_id res chain seq x y z
N MET A 1 17.78 -15.25 -15.95
CA MET A 1 16.55 -14.65 -15.41
C MET A 1 16.89 -14.30 -13.98
N GLU A 2 17.15 -13.03 -13.71
CA GLU A 2 17.58 -12.58 -12.38
C GLU A 2 16.39 -12.75 -11.44
N GLU A 3 16.46 -13.76 -10.56
CA GLU A 3 15.57 -13.83 -9.40
C GLU A 3 15.91 -12.63 -8.51
N SER A 4 15.14 -11.55 -8.66
CA SER A 4 15.11 -10.49 -7.67
C SER A 4 14.57 -11.13 -6.39
N LYS A 5 15.47 -11.47 -5.47
CA LYS A 5 15.11 -11.86 -4.11
C LYS A 5 14.44 -10.65 -3.46
N ILE A 6 13.12 -10.60 -3.51
CA ILE A 6 12.33 -9.61 -2.79
C ILE A 6 12.41 -9.99 -1.32
N ASN A 7 13.42 -9.45 -0.65
CA ASN A 7 13.51 -9.48 0.79
C ASN A 7 12.54 -8.45 1.36
N ILE A 8 12.17 -8.63 2.63
CA ILE A 8 11.36 -7.67 3.36
C ILE A 8 12.10 -6.32 3.36
N PRO A 9 11.46 -5.21 2.93
CA PRO A 9 12.07 -3.88 3.01
C PRO A 9 12.51 -3.56 4.44
N LEU A 10 13.68 -2.95 4.59
CA LEU A 10 14.20 -2.56 5.89
C LEU A 10 13.81 -1.11 6.21
N LEU A 11 13.78 -0.80 7.51
CA LEU A 11 13.54 0.58 7.95
C LEU A 11 14.72 1.48 7.53
N GLY A 12 14.39 2.60 6.88
CA GLY A 12 15.37 3.58 6.41
C GLY A 12 15.81 3.38 4.96
N ASP A 13 15.51 2.24 4.34
CA ASP A 13 15.70 2.03 2.92
C ASP A 13 14.64 2.77 2.11
N ASP A 14 15.01 3.13 0.87
CA ASP A 14 14.03 3.64 -0.09
C ASP A 14 12.98 2.56 -0.40
N PHE A 15 11.72 2.97 -0.45
CA PHE A 15 10.63 2.07 -0.84
C PHE A 15 10.82 1.59 -2.29
N PRO A 16 10.62 0.29 -2.59
CA PRO A 16 10.81 -0.23 -3.94
C PRO A 16 9.88 0.43 -4.97
N GLU A 17 10.38 0.64 -6.18
CA GLU A 17 9.58 1.18 -7.28
C GLU A 17 8.59 0.10 -7.78
N LEU A 18 7.29 0.35 -7.61
CA LEU A 18 6.22 -0.58 -7.98
C LEU A 18 5.22 0.08 -8.92
N LYS A 19 5.05 -0.53 -10.10
CA LYS A 19 3.97 -0.24 -11.04
C LYS A 19 2.81 -1.19 -10.76
N ILE A 20 1.73 -0.68 -10.19
CA ILE A 20 0.59 -1.48 -9.70
C ILE A 20 -0.73 -0.99 -10.30
N GLN A 21 -1.67 -1.91 -10.45
CA GLN A 21 -3.05 -1.58 -10.81
C GLN A 21 -3.86 -1.38 -9.54
N THR A 22 -4.52 -0.23 -9.40
CA THR A 22 -5.39 0.09 -8.26
C THR A 22 -6.84 0.24 -8.71
N THR A 23 -7.75 0.35 -7.75
CA THR A 23 -9.16 0.72 -7.99
C THR A 23 -9.34 2.15 -8.53
N HIS A 24 -8.32 3.00 -8.39
CA HIS A 24 -8.28 4.38 -8.91
C HIS A 24 -7.49 4.49 -10.23
N GLY A 25 -7.09 3.36 -10.83
CA GLY A 25 -6.26 3.32 -12.04
C GLY A 25 -4.83 2.83 -11.80
N PRO A 26 -3.99 2.80 -12.85
CA PRO A 26 -2.58 2.44 -12.73
C PRO A 26 -1.81 3.49 -11.92
N MET A 27 -0.90 3.05 -11.07
CA MET A 27 -0.08 3.91 -10.21
C MET A 27 1.37 3.42 -10.16
N ASN A 28 2.30 4.34 -10.03
CA ASN A 28 3.73 4.10 -9.81
C ASN A 28 4.15 4.63 -8.44
N ILE A 29 4.36 3.74 -7.46
CA ILE A 29 4.75 4.12 -6.09
C ILE A 29 6.24 3.83 -5.86
N PRO A 30 6.97 4.68 -5.10
CA PRO A 30 6.48 5.86 -4.37
C PRO A 30 6.36 7.14 -5.23
N GLY A 31 6.71 7.09 -6.53
CA GLY A 31 6.79 8.26 -7.41
C GLY A 31 5.54 9.15 -7.45
N ASP A 32 4.36 8.55 -7.63
CA ASP A 32 3.07 9.26 -7.71
C ASP A 32 2.60 9.82 -6.35
N LEU A 33 3.19 9.34 -5.25
CA LEU A 33 2.89 9.78 -3.88
C LEU A 33 4.00 10.67 -3.29
N LYS A 34 4.94 11.12 -4.12
CA LYS A 34 6.10 11.89 -3.68
C LYS A 34 5.68 13.17 -2.96
N GLY A 35 6.27 13.40 -1.79
CA GLY A 35 5.99 14.58 -0.96
C GLY A 35 4.83 14.40 0.03
N LYS A 36 4.17 13.24 0.03
CA LYS A 36 3.19 12.84 1.05
C LYS A 36 3.66 11.57 1.75
N TRP A 37 3.30 11.44 3.02
CA TRP A 37 3.37 10.14 3.70
C TRP A 37 2.23 9.26 3.19
N PHE A 38 2.48 7.95 3.12
CA PHE A 38 1.44 6.98 2.77
C PHE A 38 1.62 5.70 3.60
N VAL A 39 0.51 5.01 3.84
CA VAL A 39 0.47 3.71 4.50
C VAL A 39 0.05 2.66 3.48
N LEU A 40 0.98 1.83 3.03
CA LEU A 40 0.66 0.65 2.22
C LEU A 40 0.34 -0.52 3.17
N PHE A 41 -0.89 -1.02 3.10
CA PHE A 41 -1.33 -2.19 3.86
C PHE A 41 -1.92 -3.24 2.92
N SER A 42 -1.88 -4.51 3.33
CA SER A 42 -2.48 -5.63 2.61
C SER A 42 -3.52 -6.32 3.47
N HIS A 43 -4.45 -7.02 2.82
CA HIS A 43 -5.44 -7.86 3.46
C HIS A 43 -5.50 -9.22 2.73
N PRO A 44 -5.78 -10.34 3.42
CA PRO A 44 -5.76 -11.66 2.80
C PRO A 44 -6.68 -11.85 1.60
N ALA A 45 -7.92 -11.36 1.67
CA ALA A 45 -8.90 -11.48 0.60
C ALA A 45 -10.09 -10.53 0.79
N ASP A 46 -10.66 -10.07 -0.31
CA ASP A 46 -11.94 -9.36 -0.34
C ASP A 46 -13.07 -10.24 0.22
N PHE A 47 -14.13 -9.61 0.74
CA PHE A 47 -15.33 -10.27 1.28
C PHE A 47 -15.08 -11.21 2.47
N THR A 48 -13.99 -11.01 3.21
CA THR A 48 -13.75 -11.67 4.50
C THR A 48 -14.05 -10.74 5.67
N PRO A 49 -14.57 -11.25 6.81
CA PRO A 49 -15.15 -10.41 7.85
C PRO A 49 -14.13 -9.47 8.50
N VAL A 50 -12.92 -9.97 8.80
CA VAL A 50 -11.87 -9.16 9.43
C VAL A 50 -11.43 -8.04 8.49
N CYS A 51 -11.12 -8.34 7.23
CA CYS A 51 -10.67 -7.34 6.26
C CYS A 51 -11.72 -6.25 6.07
N THR A 52 -13.01 -6.62 6.05
CA THR A 52 -14.10 -5.64 5.95
C THR A 52 -14.10 -4.68 7.15
N THR A 53 -13.86 -5.19 8.36
CA THR A 53 -13.78 -4.33 9.55
C THR A 53 -12.54 -3.42 9.54
N GLU A 54 -11.41 -3.90 9.03
CA GLU A 54 -10.18 -3.11 8.89
C GLU A 54 -10.36 -1.95 7.91
N PHE A 55 -10.94 -2.21 6.73
CA PHE A 55 -11.23 -1.15 5.75
C PHE A 55 -12.20 -0.10 6.29
N VAL A 56 -13.26 -0.50 7.00
CA VAL A 56 -14.17 0.44 7.67
C VAL A 56 -13.44 1.27 8.74
N ALA A 57 -12.51 0.67 9.48
CA ALA A 57 -11.75 1.36 10.50
C ALA A 57 -10.78 2.40 9.91
N PHE A 58 -10.15 2.11 8.77
CA PHE A 58 -9.36 3.07 8.02
C PHE A 58 -10.23 4.21 7.46
N GLN A 59 -11.37 3.88 6.85
CA GLN A 59 -12.26 4.90 6.28
C GLN A 59 -12.79 5.88 7.33
N LYS A 60 -13.10 5.40 8.54
CA LYS A 60 -13.53 6.27 9.66
C LYS A 60 -12.44 7.22 10.16
N ARG A 61 -11.17 6.92 9.89
CA ARG A 61 -10.00 7.72 10.30
C ARG A 61 -9.37 8.45 9.13
N TYR A 62 -9.99 8.43 7.95
CA TYR A 62 -9.41 8.99 6.74
C TYR A 62 -8.96 10.45 6.94
N ASP A 63 -9.80 11.27 7.59
CA ASP A 63 -9.50 12.67 7.89
C ASP A 63 -8.33 12.87 8.87
N GLU A 64 -7.93 11.84 9.64
CA GLU A 64 -6.74 11.88 10.50
C GLU A 64 -5.44 11.62 9.72
N PHE A 65 -5.53 11.09 8.49
CA PHE A 65 -4.39 10.78 7.62
C PHE A 65 -4.17 11.78 6.47
N GLU A 66 -5.06 12.76 6.30
CA GLU A 66 -4.94 13.84 5.30
C GLU A 66 -3.93 14.93 5.67
#